data_AF-A0A1I8G9J2-F1
#
_entry.id   AF-A0A1I8G9J2-F1
#
_cell.length_a   1.000
_cell.length_b   1.000
_cell.length_c   1.000
_cell.angle_alpha   90.00
_cell.angle_beta   90.00
_cell.angle_gamma   90.00
#
_symmetry.space_group_name_H-M   'P 1'
#
loop_
_entity.id
_entity.type
_entity.pdbx_description
1 polymer ?
#
loop_
_entity_poly.entity_id
_entity_poly.type
_entity_poly.pdbx_seq_one_letter_code
_entity_poly.pdbx_strand_id
1 'polypeptide(L)'
;VFVTSLSDCWISIQRRVDNSTDFYRNWTEYAAGFGEGAHTNHWLALASCGCELLSIELCLTTAGLRAVHSLTWPSGRALRMRMRLWNGTEFWADYSSFSVASEADKFRLNVSGFHGSHPSLGDVMAFHNGMQFSTIDSDNDAGDGSCSLTYKGGWWYGLCHQTNPNGLYFNPPEALHLSVEAVGISWYYPFGNFYSMKEFEMLVK
;
A
#
# COMPACT_ATOMS: atom_id res chain seq x y z
N VAL A 1 30.51 -12.11 1.52
CA VAL A 1 29.82 -10.86 1.92
C VAL A 1 29.31 -10.21 0.64
N PHE A 2 28.07 -10.50 0.25
CA PHE A 2 27.45 -9.84 -0.89
C PHE A 2 26.70 -8.62 -0.36
N VAL A 3 27.39 -7.48 -0.32
CA VAL A 3 26.71 -6.18 -0.27
C VAL A 3 26.52 -5.79 -1.72
N THR A 4 25.33 -6.05 -2.26
CA THR A 4 24.88 -5.43 -3.50
C THR A 4 24.64 -3.95 -3.19
N SER A 5 25.53 -3.09 -3.70
CA SER A 5 25.42 -1.63 -3.85
C SER A 5 24.41 -0.88 -2.95
N LEU A 6 24.93 0.00 -2.09
CA LEU A 6 24.21 1.05 -1.36
C LEU A 6 23.55 2.14 -2.28
N SER A 7 23.17 1.83 -3.52
CA SER A 7 22.65 2.80 -4.50
C SER A 7 21.12 2.89 -4.60
N ASP A 8 20.38 2.01 -3.93
CA ASP A 8 18.90 1.98 -4.00
C ASP A 8 18.27 1.73 -2.61
N CYS A 9 18.44 2.67 -1.68
CA CYS A 9 17.73 2.61 -0.39
C CYS A 9 16.23 2.86 -0.58
N TRP A 10 15.46 1.78 -0.65
CA TRP A 10 14.01 1.80 -0.63
C TRP A 10 13.51 1.56 0.80
N ILE A 11 12.54 2.35 1.23
CA ILE A 11 11.86 2.19 2.52
C ILE A 11 10.54 1.45 2.27
N SER A 12 10.36 0.28 2.89
CA SER A 12 9.09 -0.44 2.85
C SER A 12 8.08 0.27 3.73
N ILE A 13 7.00 0.77 3.12
CA ILE A 13 5.91 1.47 3.81
C ILE A 13 4.69 0.58 4.01
N GLN A 14 4.60 -0.52 3.27
CA GLN A 14 3.55 -1.52 3.40
C GLN A 14 4.08 -2.85 2.90
N ARG A 15 3.76 -3.94 3.59
CA ARG A 15 4.09 -5.29 3.15
C ARG A 15 3.00 -6.29 3.54
N ARG A 16 2.67 -7.20 2.64
CA ARG A 16 1.77 -8.36 2.81
C ARG A 16 2.50 -9.63 2.32
N VAL A 17 2.59 -10.65 3.15
CA VAL A 17 3.25 -11.94 2.86
C VAL A 17 2.49 -13.16 3.37
N ASP A 18 1.61 -12.97 4.35
CA ASP A 18 0.73 -14.00 4.91
C ASP A 18 -0.45 -13.35 5.66
N ASN A 19 -1.26 -14.15 6.37
CA ASN A 19 -2.42 -13.70 7.15
C ASN A 19 -2.11 -13.43 8.64
N SER A 20 -0.85 -13.19 9.02
CA SER A 20 -0.47 -13.02 10.44
C SER A 20 -0.87 -11.67 11.04
N THR A 21 -1.21 -10.67 10.22
CA THR A 21 -1.59 -9.33 10.67
C THR A 21 -2.89 -8.89 9.99
N ASP A 22 -3.86 -8.45 10.80
CA ASP A 22 -5.10 -7.87 10.31
C ASP A 22 -4.86 -6.44 9.78
N PHE A 23 -5.38 -6.14 8.59
CA PHE A 23 -5.34 -4.81 7.95
C PHE A 23 -6.71 -4.12 7.95
N TYR A 24 -7.77 -4.77 8.43
CA TYR A 24 -9.09 -4.16 8.58
C TYR A 24 -9.16 -3.32 9.87
N ARG A 25 -8.40 -2.22 9.87
CA ARG A 25 -8.12 -1.39 11.05
C ARG A 25 -8.78 -0.01 10.99
N ASN A 26 -8.82 0.65 12.14
CA ASN A 26 -9.37 1.98 12.30
C ASN A 26 -8.40 3.10 11.88
N TRP A 27 -8.88 4.34 11.83
CA TRP A 27 -8.13 5.54 11.44
C TRP A 27 -6.88 5.72 12.30
N THR A 28 -7.03 5.59 13.62
CA THR A 28 -5.96 5.82 14.58
C THR A 28 -4.80 4.85 14.36
N GLU A 29 -5.09 3.59 14.08
CA GLU A 29 -4.10 2.55 13.78
C GLU A 29 -3.42 2.81 12.43
N TYR A 30 -4.14 3.16 11.37
CA TYR A 30 -3.52 3.52 10.08
C TYR A 30 -2.66 4.78 10.16
N ALA A 31 -3.07 5.76 10.95
CA ALA A 31 -2.32 6.99 11.20
C ALA A 31 -1.06 6.74 12.04
N ALA A 32 -1.09 5.77 12.96
CA ALA A 32 0.01 5.44 13.86
C ALA A 32 0.93 4.32 13.33
N GLY A 33 0.48 3.49 12.39
CA GLY A 33 1.21 2.33 11.89
C GLY A 33 0.94 1.07 12.71
N PHE A 34 1.13 -0.09 12.09
CA PHE A 34 0.94 -1.41 12.71
C PHE A 34 1.76 -2.50 12.00
N GLY A 35 1.91 -3.66 12.64
CA GLY A 35 2.75 -4.78 12.19
C GLY A 35 4.14 -4.80 12.82
N GLU A 36 4.92 -5.85 12.55
CA GLU A 36 6.18 -6.12 13.28
C GLU A 36 7.40 -6.29 12.36
N GLY A 37 8.16 -5.21 12.17
CA GLY A 37 9.48 -5.26 11.51
C GLY A 37 9.45 -5.35 9.98
N ALA A 38 10.58 -4.98 9.37
CA ALA A 38 10.72 -4.78 7.92
C ALA A 38 10.38 -6.01 7.04
N HIS A 39 10.42 -7.22 7.62
CA HIS A 39 10.29 -8.47 6.88
C HIS A 39 8.95 -9.18 7.06
N THR A 40 8.05 -8.66 7.90
CA THR A 40 6.71 -9.23 8.11
C THR A 40 5.63 -8.31 7.55
N ASN A 41 4.36 -8.68 7.75
CA ASN A 41 3.25 -7.82 7.39
C ASN A 41 3.29 -6.51 8.20
N HIS A 42 3.25 -5.38 7.52
CA HIS A 42 3.22 -4.08 8.19
C HIS A 42 2.59 -3.00 7.33
N TRP A 43 2.12 -1.95 8.01
CA TRP A 43 1.83 -0.63 7.48
C TRP A 43 2.72 0.35 8.25
N LEU A 44 3.80 0.77 7.59
CA LEU A 44 5.02 1.40 8.11
C LEU A 44 5.09 1.40 9.64
N ALA A 45 5.69 0.34 10.19
CA ALA A 45 5.94 0.18 11.61
C ALA A 45 7.34 0.69 11.99
N LEU A 46 7.54 1.08 13.26
CA LEU A 46 8.77 1.69 13.80
C LEU A 46 10.08 0.93 13.45
N ALA A 47 10.02 -0.38 13.23
CA ALA A 47 11.17 -1.25 12.93
C ALA A 47 11.39 -1.53 11.43
N SER A 48 10.71 -0.80 10.53
CA SER A 48 10.76 -1.04 9.07
C SER A 48 11.80 -0.18 8.34
N CYS A 49 12.45 0.76 9.05
CA CYS A 49 13.32 1.74 8.45
C CYS A 49 14.80 1.38 8.64
N GLY A 50 15.50 1.15 7.53
CA GLY A 50 16.96 1.02 7.58
C GLY A 50 17.63 0.97 6.21
N CYS A 51 18.17 2.12 5.78
CA CYS A 51 19.45 2.15 5.05
C CYS A 51 20.28 3.46 5.18
N GLU A 52 19.85 4.48 5.92
CA GLU A 52 20.69 5.63 6.32
C GLU A 52 20.45 6.07 7.77
N LEU A 53 21.50 6.59 8.44
CA LEU A 53 21.44 7.10 9.83
C LEU A 53 20.43 8.25 10.00
N LEU A 54 20.23 9.07 8.96
CA LEU A 54 19.27 10.19 8.99
C LEU A 54 17.80 9.71 8.95
N SER A 55 17.54 8.50 8.43
CA SER A 55 16.19 7.90 8.39
C SER A 55 15.82 7.17 9.69
N ILE A 56 16.80 6.87 10.54
CA ILE A 56 16.60 6.18 11.81
C ILE A 56 15.88 7.09 12.81
N GLU A 57 16.28 8.36 12.93
CA GLU A 57 15.66 9.28 13.90
C GLU A 57 14.21 9.65 13.52
N LEU A 58 13.92 9.76 12.22
CA LEU A 58 12.56 9.98 11.71
C LEU A 58 11.63 8.78 11.96
N CYS A 59 12.14 7.56 11.80
CA CYS A 59 11.35 6.34 12.03
C CYS A 59 11.25 5.91 13.49
N LEU A 60 12.08 6.46 14.37
CA LEU A 60 11.94 6.26 15.81
C LEU A 60 10.85 7.14 16.43
N THR A 61 10.35 8.15 15.72
CA THR A 61 9.42 9.15 16.27
C THR A 61 8.03 9.11 15.64
N THR A 62 7.89 8.62 14.40
CA THR A 62 6.61 8.54 13.70
C THR A 62 6.48 7.24 12.91
N ALA A 63 5.24 6.75 12.75
CA ALA A 63 4.90 5.56 12.00
C ALA A 63 3.56 5.75 11.27
N GLY A 64 3.16 4.77 10.45
CA GLY A 64 1.93 4.80 9.66
C GLY A 64 1.86 5.96 8.67
N LEU A 65 0.64 6.45 8.39
CA LEU A 65 0.40 7.54 7.44
C LEU A 65 1.13 8.84 7.82
N ARG A 66 1.35 9.11 9.12
CA ARG A 66 2.08 10.30 9.56
C ARG A 66 3.54 10.26 9.11
N ALA A 67 4.18 9.10 9.20
CA ALA A 67 5.53 8.92 8.69
C ALA A 67 5.56 8.90 7.15
N VAL A 68 4.57 8.28 6.49
CA VAL A 68 4.48 8.35 5.02
C VAL A 68 4.34 9.81 4.53
N HIS A 69 3.53 10.63 5.22
CA HIS A 69 3.45 12.07 4.97
C HIS A 69 4.83 12.75 5.14
N SER A 70 5.46 12.60 6.30
CA SER A 70 6.76 13.20 6.60
C SER A 70 7.86 12.79 5.60
N LEU A 71 7.82 11.55 5.11
CA LEU A 71 8.77 11.07 4.12
C LEU A 71 8.52 11.69 2.75
N THR A 72 7.27 11.82 2.32
CA THR A 72 6.94 12.04 0.91
C THR A 72 6.47 13.44 0.56
N TRP A 73 6.03 14.24 1.54
CA TRP A 73 5.55 15.60 1.35
C TRP A 73 6.65 16.66 1.57
N PRO A 74 6.62 17.81 0.88
CA PRO A 74 5.75 18.18 -0.25
C PRO A 74 6.31 17.75 -1.61
N SER A 75 7.58 17.35 -1.67
CA SER A 75 8.32 17.22 -2.94
C SER A 75 7.99 15.95 -3.73
N GLY A 76 7.28 14.99 -3.15
CA GLY A 76 7.11 13.66 -3.72
C GLY A 76 8.36 12.79 -3.59
N ARG A 77 8.16 11.49 -3.58
CA ARG A 77 9.21 10.46 -3.69
C ARG A 77 8.85 9.45 -4.76
N ALA A 78 9.84 8.70 -5.24
CA ALA A 78 9.53 7.57 -6.10
C ALA A 78 8.79 6.50 -5.27
N LEU A 79 7.79 5.87 -5.86
CA LEU A 79 7.06 4.73 -5.28
C LEU A 79 7.24 3.51 -6.19
N ARG A 80 7.50 2.35 -5.60
CA ARG A 80 7.44 1.05 -6.26
C ARG A 80 6.45 0.16 -5.52
N MET A 81 5.45 -0.34 -6.24
CA MET A 81 4.49 -1.33 -5.74
C MET A 81 4.86 -2.68 -6.35
N ARG A 82 5.33 -3.63 -5.53
CA ARG A 82 5.69 -5.00 -5.96
C ARG A 82 4.57 -5.96 -5.65
N MET A 83 4.37 -6.90 -6.56
CA MET A 83 3.32 -7.92 -6.49
C MET A 83 3.92 -9.27 -6.81
N ARG A 84 3.64 -10.28 -6.00
CA ARG A 84 3.97 -11.68 -6.30
C ARG A 84 2.69 -12.50 -6.40
N LEU A 85 2.56 -13.22 -7.50
CA LEU A 85 1.45 -14.15 -7.75
C LEU A 85 1.72 -15.51 -7.08
N TRP A 86 0.66 -16.31 -6.92
CA TRP A 86 0.74 -17.66 -6.36
C TRP A 86 1.60 -18.64 -7.17
N ASN A 87 1.75 -18.40 -8.48
CA ASN A 87 2.64 -19.17 -9.34
C ASN A 87 4.13 -18.72 -9.26
N GLY A 88 4.46 -17.74 -8.41
CA GLY A 88 5.81 -17.21 -8.23
C GLY A 88 6.19 -16.08 -9.17
N THR A 89 5.33 -15.72 -10.14
CA THR A 89 5.59 -14.58 -11.04
C THR A 89 5.56 -13.27 -10.27
N GLU A 90 6.50 -12.37 -10.55
CA GLU A 90 6.56 -11.03 -9.97
C GLU A 90 6.22 -9.94 -10.99
N PHE A 91 5.53 -8.91 -10.52
CA PHE A 91 5.27 -7.66 -11.23
C PHE A 91 5.63 -6.49 -10.33
N TRP A 92 5.93 -5.34 -10.93
CA TRP A 92 6.03 -4.09 -10.19
C TRP A 92 5.48 -2.91 -10.98
N ALA A 93 4.89 -1.96 -10.28
CA ALA A 93 4.47 -0.66 -10.80
C ALA A 93 5.30 0.43 -10.13
N ASP A 94 5.99 1.22 -10.94
CA ASP A 94 6.78 2.36 -10.50
C ASP A 94 6.01 3.65 -10.75
N TYR A 95 6.13 4.61 -9.84
CA TYR A 95 5.61 5.97 -9.98
C TYR A 95 6.74 6.93 -9.68
N SER A 96 6.98 7.89 -10.58
CA SER A 96 8.07 8.86 -10.39
C SER A 96 7.79 9.86 -9.26
N SER A 97 6.53 10.06 -8.89
CA SER A 97 6.14 10.92 -7.78
C SER A 97 4.95 10.35 -7.03
N PHE A 98 5.12 10.17 -5.73
CA PHE A 98 4.12 9.79 -4.75
C PHE A 98 4.28 10.68 -3.52
N SER A 99 3.18 11.28 -3.07
CA SER A 99 3.14 12.04 -1.81
C SER A 99 1.79 11.90 -1.12
N VAL A 100 1.83 11.93 0.20
CA VAL A 100 0.65 11.89 1.06
C VAL A 100 0.53 13.23 1.79
N ALA A 101 -0.62 13.89 1.71
CA ALA A 101 -0.88 15.16 2.39
C ALA A 101 -0.98 14.99 3.92
N SER A 102 -1.16 16.10 4.64
CA SER A 102 -1.25 16.06 6.10
C SER A 102 -2.54 15.37 6.59
N GLU A 103 -2.57 14.99 7.87
CA GLU A 103 -3.77 14.42 8.51
C GLU A 103 -4.98 15.38 8.45
N ALA A 104 -4.74 16.69 8.42
CA ALA A 104 -5.77 17.71 8.28
C ALA A 104 -6.47 17.66 6.90
N ASP A 105 -5.76 17.26 5.84
CA ASP A 105 -6.33 16.94 4.52
C ASP A 105 -6.51 15.43 4.35
N LYS A 106 -6.75 14.71 5.47
CA LYS A 106 -7.10 13.30 5.49
C LYS A 106 -6.12 12.42 4.70
N PHE A 107 -4.83 12.76 4.75
CA PHE A 107 -3.77 12.04 4.07
C PHE A 107 -4.02 11.87 2.56
N ARG A 108 -4.57 12.89 1.89
CA ARG A 108 -4.85 12.88 0.45
C ARG A 108 -3.66 12.37 -0.38
N LEU A 109 -3.94 11.48 -1.33
CA LEU A 109 -2.95 10.94 -2.26
C LEU A 109 -2.65 11.93 -3.39
N ASN A 110 -1.36 12.08 -3.72
CA ASN A 110 -0.92 12.58 -5.02
C ASN A 110 0.07 11.58 -5.62
N VAL A 111 -0.22 11.09 -6.82
CA VAL A 111 0.58 10.06 -7.51
C VAL A 111 0.63 10.32 -9.01
N SER A 112 1.80 10.16 -9.62
CA SER A 112 1.98 10.35 -11.06
C SER A 112 3.23 9.65 -11.60
N GLY A 113 3.33 9.58 -12.93
CA GLY A 113 4.49 9.04 -13.63
C GLY A 113 4.58 7.52 -13.58
N PHE A 114 3.45 6.85 -13.81
CA PHE A 114 3.35 5.39 -13.84
C PHE A 114 4.27 4.76 -14.90
N HIS A 115 4.93 3.68 -14.50
CA HIS A 115 5.66 2.75 -15.36
C HIS A 115 5.49 1.32 -14.83
N GLY A 116 4.82 0.46 -15.59
CA GLY A 116 4.65 -0.95 -15.24
C GLY A 116 5.80 -1.82 -15.74
N SER A 117 6.17 -2.84 -14.97
CA SER A 117 7.13 -3.88 -15.37
C SER A 117 6.65 -4.73 -16.55
N HIS A 118 5.35 -4.69 -16.84
CA HIS A 118 4.71 -5.38 -17.95
C HIS A 118 3.63 -4.50 -18.57
N PRO A 119 3.45 -4.48 -19.91
CA PRO A 119 2.47 -3.62 -20.58
C PRO A 119 1.01 -3.81 -20.12
N SER A 120 0.67 -4.99 -19.63
CA SER A 120 -0.70 -5.31 -19.18
C SER A 120 -1.02 -4.86 -17.76
N LEU A 121 -0.06 -4.35 -16.98
CA LEU A 121 -0.26 -4.05 -15.57
C LEU A 121 -1.20 -2.86 -15.36
N GLY A 122 -1.23 -1.90 -16.28
CA GLY A 122 -2.12 -0.72 -16.22
C GLY A 122 -1.87 0.21 -15.03
N ASP A 123 -2.19 1.49 -15.19
CA ASP A 123 -2.11 2.47 -14.09
C ASP A 123 -3.41 2.44 -13.27
N VAL A 124 -3.47 1.59 -12.25
CA VAL A 124 -4.63 1.51 -11.35
C VAL A 124 -4.62 2.61 -10.29
N MET A 125 -3.46 3.20 -9.97
CA MET A 125 -3.37 4.26 -8.95
C MET A 125 -3.86 5.61 -9.47
N ALA A 126 -3.90 5.82 -10.79
CA ALA A 126 -4.54 6.98 -11.39
C ALA A 126 -6.00 7.16 -10.93
N PHE A 127 -6.74 6.06 -10.72
CA PHE A 127 -8.11 6.11 -10.19
C PHE A 127 -8.18 6.63 -8.75
N HIS A 128 -7.12 6.41 -7.98
CA HIS A 128 -7.01 6.78 -6.57
C HIS A 128 -6.40 8.18 -6.37
N ASN A 129 -5.82 8.77 -7.42
CA ASN A 129 -5.12 10.04 -7.34
C ASN A 129 -6.07 11.17 -6.89
N GLY A 130 -5.64 11.96 -5.90
CA GLY A 130 -6.43 13.05 -5.32
C GLY A 130 -7.47 12.63 -4.29
N MET A 131 -7.69 11.33 -4.07
CA MET A 131 -8.63 10.82 -3.06
C MET A 131 -8.05 10.96 -1.65
N GLN A 132 -8.94 11.15 -0.68
CA GLN A 132 -8.61 11.12 0.74
C GLN A 132 -8.56 9.67 1.23
N PHE A 133 -7.84 9.43 2.33
CA PHE A 133 -7.76 8.08 2.90
C PHE A 133 -9.04 7.76 3.66
N SER A 134 -9.55 6.53 3.56
CA SER A 134 -10.72 6.07 4.31
C SER A 134 -10.42 4.79 5.08
N THR A 135 -11.02 4.66 6.25
CA THR A 135 -10.95 3.48 7.15
C THR A 135 -12.34 3.10 7.62
N ILE A 136 -12.44 2.02 8.40
CA ILE A 136 -13.72 1.45 8.85
C ILE A 136 -14.58 2.43 9.68
N ASP A 137 -13.94 3.44 10.25
CA ASP A 137 -14.50 4.43 11.18
C ASP A 137 -14.34 5.87 10.66
N SER A 138 -13.79 6.06 9.47
CA SER A 138 -13.62 7.36 8.83
C SER A 138 -13.85 7.25 7.33
N ASP A 139 -15.05 7.61 6.90
CA ASP A 139 -15.45 7.59 5.50
C ASP A 139 -15.10 8.94 4.83
N ASN A 140 -14.11 8.91 3.94
CA ASN A 140 -13.70 10.05 3.11
C ASN A 140 -13.61 9.64 1.62
N ASP A 141 -14.33 8.58 1.22
CA ASP A 141 -14.34 8.15 -0.17
C ASP A 141 -15.31 8.98 -1.02
N ALA A 142 -15.41 8.69 -2.32
CA ALA A 142 -16.21 9.49 -3.24
C ALA A 142 -17.66 8.97 -3.39
N GLY A 143 -18.08 7.99 -2.59
CA GLY A 143 -19.39 7.36 -2.68
C GLY A 143 -20.37 7.71 -1.56
N ASP A 144 -21.61 7.28 -1.79
CA ASP A 144 -22.72 7.44 -0.84
C ASP A 144 -22.66 6.43 0.32
N GLY A 145 -21.75 5.45 0.24
CA GLY A 145 -21.56 4.43 1.27
C GLY A 145 -20.10 4.02 1.38
N SER A 146 -19.75 3.43 2.51
CA SER A 146 -18.35 3.22 2.88
C SER A 146 -17.68 2.07 2.10
N CYS A 147 -16.72 2.44 1.25
CA CYS A 147 -15.86 1.51 0.52
C CYS A 147 -14.98 0.69 1.47
N SER A 148 -14.47 1.31 2.54
CA SER A 148 -13.64 0.61 3.54
C SER A 148 -14.43 -0.49 4.26
N LEU A 149 -15.70 -0.25 4.61
CA LEU A 149 -16.59 -1.26 5.19
C LEU A 149 -16.93 -2.38 4.20
N THR A 150 -17.04 -2.07 2.91
CA THR A 150 -17.38 -3.04 1.86
C THR A 150 -16.19 -3.92 1.49
N TYR A 151 -15.03 -3.31 1.23
CA TYR A 151 -13.84 -3.94 0.67
C TYR A 151 -12.73 -4.24 1.68
N LYS A 152 -13.01 -4.03 2.97
CA LYS A 152 -12.25 -4.58 4.10
C LYS A 152 -10.79 -4.14 4.17
N GLY A 153 -10.53 -2.86 3.95
CA GLY A 153 -9.20 -2.27 4.07
C GLY A 153 -9.24 -0.77 4.35
N GLY A 154 -8.08 -0.20 4.66
CA GLY A 154 -7.86 1.25 4.62
C GLY A 154 -7.16 1.63 3.32
N TRP A 155 -7.73 2.57 2.56
CA TRP A 155 -7.19 2.97 1.27
C TRP A 155 -7.67 4.36 0.85
N TRP A 156 -7.04 4.90 -0.20
CA TRP A 156 -7.51 6.10 -0.89
C TRP A 156 -8.67 5.76 -1.84
N TYR A 157 -9.79 5.29 -1.29
CA TYR A 157 -10.93 4.82 -2.08
C TYR A 157 -11.56 5.97 -2.90
N GLY A 158 -11.90 5.66 -4.15
CA GLY A 158 -12.76 6.47 -5.01
C GLY A 158 -14.18 5.93 -4.98
N LEU A 159 -14.60 5.25 -6.05
CA LEU A 159 -15.93 4.61 -6.20
C LEU A 159 -15.87 3.17 -6.75
N CYS A 160 -15.30 2.18 -6.07
CA CYS A 160 -14.56 2.25 -4.81
C CYS A 160 -13.06 2.11 -5.03
N HIS A 161 -12.60 1.14 -5.83
CA HIS A 161 -11.17 0.98 -6.10
C HIS A 161 -10.85 0.22 -7.38
N GLN A 162 -9.61 0.37 -7.85
CA GLN A 162 -8.98 -0.50 -8.85
C GLN A 162 -7.82 -1.32 -8.26
N THR A 163 -7.41 -1.03 -7.03
CA THR A 163 -6.50 -1.87 -6.24
C THR A 163 -6.85 -1.79 -4.76
N ASN A 164 -6.68 -2.88 -4.03
CA ASN A 164 -6.98 -2.96 -2.61
C ASN A 164 -5.87 -3.72 -1.87
N PRO A 165 -4.63 -3.18 -1.81
CA PRO A 165 -3.49 -3.90 -1.25
C PRO A 165 -3.59 -4.13 0.27
N ASN A 166 -4.49 -3.41 0.93
CA ASN A 166 -4.81 -3.51 2.34
C ASN A 166 -6.08 -4.34 2.62
N GLY A 167 -6.64 -5.00 1.61
CA GLY A 167 -7.77 -5.93 1.76
C GLY A 167 -7.41 -7.20 2.55
N LEU A 168 -8.38 -8.10 2.64
CA LEU A 168 -8.22 -9.38 3.32
C LEU A 168 -7.16 -10.25 2.64
N TYR A 169 -6.41 -11.01 3.43
CA TYR A 169 -5.44 -11.97 2.92
C TYR A 169 -6.10 -13.34 2.75
N PHE A 170 -5.99 -13.92 1.56
CA PHE A 170 -6.52 -15.25 1.25
C PHE A 170 -5.39 -16.20 0.86
N ASN A 171 -5.56 -17.49 1.16
CA ASN A 171 -4.70 -18.56 0.65
C ASN A 171 -5.43 -19.36 -0.46
N PRO A 172 -4.71 -20.05 -1.36
CA PRO A 172 -5.32 -21.00 -2.28
C PRO A 172 -6.06 -22.12 -1.53
N PRO A 173 -7.16 -22.65 -2.09
CA PRO A 173 -7.67 -22.35 -3.43
C PRO A 173 -8.44 -21.02 -3.56
N GLU A 174 -8.92 -20.46 -2.46
CA GLU A 174 -9.81 -19.28 -2.46
C GLU A 174 -9.14 -18.04 -3.10
N ALA A 175 -7.85 -17.81 -2.84
CA ALA A 175 -7.13 -16.68 -3.41
C ALA A 175 -7.07 -16.65 -4.94
N LEU A 176 -7.28 -17.80 -5.60
CA LEU A 176 -7.27 -17.89 -7.06
C LEU A 176 -8.62 -17.52 -7.69
N HIS A 177 -9.71 -17.59 -6.91
CA HIS A 177 -11.06 -17.22 -7.33
C HIS A 177 -11.95 -16.94 -6.10
N LEU A 178 -12.00 -15.69 -5.68
CA LEU A 178 -12.77 -15.25 -4.52
C LEU A 178 -14.28 -15.42 -4.74
N SER A 179 -15.00 -15.77 -3.67
CA SER A 179 -16.47 -15.81 -3.69
C SER A 179 -17.11 -14.42 -3.61
N VAL A 180 -16.38 -13.44 -3.08
CA VAL A 180 -16.77 -12.03 -2.98
C VAL A 180 -15.79 -11.20 -3.78
N GLU A 181 -16.31 -10.34 -4.64
CA GLU A 181 -15.50 -9.51 -5.52
C GLU A 181 -14.67 -8.48 -4.73
N ALA A 182 -13.40 -8.30 -5.11
CA ALA A 182 -12.55 -7.16 -4.74
C ALA A 182 -12.18 -7.01 -3.24
N VAL A 183 -12.58 -7.93 -2.36
CA VAL A 183 -12.25 -7.88 -0.92
C VAL A 183 -10.81 -8.30 -0.58
N GLY A 184 -10.12 -8.95 -1.51
CA GLY A 184 -8.74 -9.42 -1.33
C GLY A 184 -7.67 -8.42 -1.73
N ILE A 185 -6.41 -8.83 -1.64
CA ILE A 185 -5.23 -8.07 -2.12
C ILE A 185 -5.25 -8.06 -3.65
N SER A 186 -5.90 -7.05 -4.23
CA SER A 186 -6.25 -7.02 -5.64
C SER A 186 -5.57 -5.89 -6.42
N TRP A 187 -5.42 -6.13 -7.71
CA TRP A 187 -4.96 -5.15 -8.69
C TRP A 187 -5.67 -5.45 -10.01
N TYR A 188 -6.49 -4.51 -10.48
CA TYR A 188 -7.48 -4.77 -11.52
C TYR A 188 -6.88 -5.26 -12.85
N TYR A 189 -5.77 -4.68 -13.31
CA TYR A 189 -5.16 -5.04 -14.60
C TYR A 189 -3.88 -5.87 -14.43
N PRO A 190 -3.72 -7.03 -15.08
CA PRO A 190 -4.72 -7.80 -15.83
C PRO A 190 -5.50 -8.79 -14.95
N PHE A 191 -5.34 -8.75 -13.63
CA PHE A 191 -5.72 -9.87 -12.76
C PHE A 191 -7.22 -9.90 -12.40
N GLY A 192 -7.92 -8.79 -12.54
CA GLY A 192 -9.32 -8.63 -12.16
C GLY A 192 -9.54 -8.57 -10.65
N ASN A 193 -10.81 -8.62 -10.26
CA ASN A 193 -11.24 -8.41 -8.86
C ASN A 193 -11.40 -9.71 -8.06
N PHE A 194 -11.31 -10.87 -8.70
CA PHE A 194 -11.52 -12.19 -8.06
C PHE A 194 -10.21 -12.90 -7.71
N TYR A 195 -9.06 -12.27 -7.97
CA TYR A 195 -7.75 -12.81 -7.64
C TYR A 195 -7.14 -12.03 -6.47
N SER A 196 -6.67 -12.74 -5.45
CA SER A 196 -5.89 -12.16 -4.35
C SER A 196 -4.43 -12.56 -4.48
N MET A 197 -3.55 -11.55 -4.49
CA MET A 197 -2.10 -11.76 -4.62
C MET A 197 -1.50 -12.48 -3.41
N LYS A 198 -0.37 -13.15 -3.64
CA LYS A 198 0.39 -13.84 -2.59
C LYS A 198 1.20 -12.85 -1.77
N GLU A 199 1.96 -11.98 -2.42
CA GLU A 199 2.74 -10.95 -1.73
C GLU A 199 2.47 -9.60 -2.36
N PHE A 200 2.44 -8.55 -1.53
CA PHE A 200 2.32 -7.17 -1.97
C PHE A 200 3.25 -6.29 -1.14
N GLU A 201 3.92 -5.33 -1.75
CA GLU A 201 4.80 -4.42 -1.03
C GLU A 201 4.81 -3.03 -1.66
N MET A 202 4.74 -1.99 -0.84
CA MET A 202 4.94 -0.60 -1.26
C MET A 202 6.27 -0.08 -0.72
N LEU A 203 7.09 0.47 -1.60
CA LEU A 203 8.45 0.93 -1.33
C LEU A 203 8.58 2.39 -1.77
N VAL A 204 9.18 3.27 -0.96
CA VAL A 204 9.49 4.66 -1.35
C VAL A 204 10.99 4.95 -1.37
N LYS A 205 11.42 5.82 -2.29
CA LYS A 205 12.81 6.29 -2.43
C LYS A 205 12.84 7.82 -2.53
#